data_AF-A0A2V9FZY0-F1
#
_entry.id   AF-A0A2V9FZY0-F1
#
_cell.length_a   1.000
_cell.length_b   1.000
_cell.length_c   1.000
_cell.angle_alpha   90.00
_cell.angle_beta   90.00
_cell.angle_gamma   90.00
#
_symmetry.space_group_name_H-M   'P 1'
#
loop_
_entity.id
_entity.type
_entity.pdbx_description
1 polymer ?
#
loop_
_entity_poly.entity_id
_entity_poly.type
_entity_poly.pdbx_seq_one_letter_code
_entity_poly.pdbx_strand_id
1 'polypeptide(L)'
;MSEMPKETKHLDEMTLLLYIERQLDRARGLEVSAHTQECDACRTLLRVLESESRLLTRAMLEEDEPLPSRLAQFQERARKSMQWIWGVIFGLAATGVYALYTTYIQPWQHQLEQAGFGGSNLLGLLIFQGAMWKGWQSMMTLLEVLAMVTLAGLGAMLFRRRIRRGAALALVFAGFCTVLALPTAVSATEHR
;
A
#
# COMPACT_ATOMS: atom_id res chain seq x y z
N MET A 1 -12.58 57.49 55.12
CA MET A 1 -11.54 57.48 54.07
C MET A 1 -11.89 56.37 53.10
N SER A 2 -12.41 56.74 51.93
CA SER A 2 -12.74 55.82 50.84
C SER A 2 -11.45 55.43 50.13
N GLU A 3 -10.99 54.20 50.33
CA GLU A 3 -9.92 53.64 49.49
C GLU A 3 -10.46 53.49 48.07
N MET A 4 -9.89 54.29 47.16
CA MET A 4 -10.11 54.17 45.73
C MET A 4 -9.61 52.78 45.28
N PRO A 5 -10.35 52.05 44.43
CA PRO A 5 -9.88 50.77 43.92
C PRO A 5 -8.60 51.03 43.12
N LYS A 6 -7.50 50.36 43.48
CA LYS A 6 -6.29 50.30 42.67
C LYS A 6 -6.72 49.90 41.27
N GLU A 7 -6.40 50.75 40.29
CA GLU A 7 -6.48 50.43 38.87
C GLU A 7 -5.54 49.25 38.61
N THR A 8 -6.05 48.04 38.82
CA THR A 8 -5.29 46.80 38.68
C THR A 8 -5.18 46.56 37.19
N LYS A 9 -4.00 46.86 36.65
CA LYS A 9 -3.68 46.57 35.25
C LYS A 9 -3.94 45.08 34.99
N HIS A 10 -4.99 44.79 34.23
CA HIS A 10 -5.35 43.42 33.88
C HIS A 10 -4.26 42.78 33.02
N LEU A 11 -4.13 41.47 33.15
CA LEU A 11 -3.26 40.67 32.29
C LEU A 11 -3.82 40.60 30.88
N ASP A 12 -2.90 40.60 29.91
CA ASP A 12 -3.23 40.39 28.51
C ASP A 12 -3.67 38.95 28.25
N GLU A 13 -4.61 38.78 27.32
CA GLU A 13 -5.21 37.49 26.96
C GLU A 13 -4.14 36.49 26.50
N MET A 14 -3.20 36.96 25.68
CA MET A 14 -2.07 36.15 25.20
C MET A 14 -1.23 35.59 26.35
N THR A 15 -1.05 36.37 27.42
CA THR A 15 -0.26 35.93 28.58
C THR A 15 -0.99 34.82 29.36
N LEU A 16 -2.32 34.87 29.42
CA LEU A 16 -3.14 33.83 30.04
C LEU A 16 -3.16 32.54 29.20
N LEU A 17 -3.21 32.65 27.87
CA LEU A 17 -3.10 31.50 26.96
C LEU A 17 -1.75 30.79 27.12
N LEU A 18 -0.64 31.53 27.09
CA LEU A 18 0.71 30.97 27.31
C LEU A 18 0.85 30.31 28.68
N TYR A 19 0.14 30.81 29.69
CA TYR A 19 0.08 30.19 31.02
C TYR A 19 -0.68 28.86 30.99
N ILE A 20 -1.85 28.79 30.34
CA ILE A 20 -2.64 27.54 30.21
C ILE A 20 -1.86 26.47 29.43
N GLU A 21 -1.17 26.87 28.37
CA GLU A 21 -0.34 25.99 27.54
C GLU A 21 1.01 25.62 28.20
N ARG A 22 1.30 26.14 29.40
CA ARG A 22 2.56 25.94 30.14
C ARG A 22 3.82 26.38 29.37
N GLN A 23 3.68 27.35 28.48
CA GLN A 23 4.80 27.92 27.71
C GLN A 23 5.45 29.11 28.40
N LEU A 24 4.87 29.57 29.52
CA LEU A 24 5.41 30.67 30.30
C LEU A 24 6.54 30.21 31.23
N ASP A 25 7.58 31.02 31.37
CA ASP A 25 8.67 30.76 32.32
C ASP A 25 8.14 30.70 33.76
N ARG A 26 8.79 29.91 34.61
CA ARG A 26 8.28 29.53 35.94
C ARG A 26 8.07 30.75 36.85
N ALA A 27 8.93 31.76 36.75
CA ALA A 27 8.79 33.01 37.51
C ALA A 27 7.53 33.79 37.11
N ARG A 28 7.30 33.92 35.80
CA ARG A 28 6.10 34.59 35.26
C ARG A 28 4.82 33.80 35.50
N GLY A 29 4.90 32.46 35.49
CA GLY A 29 3.76 31.62 35.86
C GLY A 29 3.28 31.87 37.29
N LEU A 30 4.22 32.09 38.23
CA LEU A 30 3.88 32.46 39.61
C LEU A 30 3.23 33.84 39.69
N GLU A 31 3.73 34.83 38.95
CA GLU A 31 3.14 36.18 38.88
C GLU A 31 1.70 36.14 38.34
N VAL A 32 1.45 35.39 37.27
CA VAL A 32 0.11 35.20 36.69
C VAL A 32 -0.82 34.48 37.69
N SER A 33 -0.31 33.47 38.39
CA SER A 33 -1.09 32.74 39.40
C SER A 33 -1.44 33.62 40.61
N ALA A 34 -0.54 34.52 41.03
CA ALA A 34 -0.80 35.47 42.11
C ALA A 34 -1.82 36.54 41.67
N HIS A 35 -1.65 37.10 40.47
CA HIS A 35 -2.58 38.11 39.94
C HIS A 35 -3.99 37.56 39.72
N THR A 36 -4.14 36.32 39.24
CA THR A 36 -5.46 35.68 39.06
C THR A 36 -6.13 35.30 40.39
N GLN A 37 -5.37 35.22 41.49
CA GLN A 37 -5.94 35.10 42.84
C GLN A 37 -6.47 36.43 43.36
N GLU A 38 -5.83 37.55 43.03
CA GLU A 38 -6.24 38.89 43.48
C GLU A 38 -7.31 39.54 42.58
N CYS A 39 -7.29 39.27 41.27
CA CYS A 39 -8.19 39.88 40.29
C CYS A 39 -9.26 38.90 39.80
N ASP A 40 -10.52 39.13 40.19
CA ASP A 40 -11.64 38.30 39.77
C ASP A 40 -11.86 38.29 38.25
N ALA A 41 -11.63 39.42 37.56
CA ALA A 41 -11.79 39.53 36.10
C ALA A 41 -10.76 38.68 35.33
N CYS A 42 -9.50 38.65 35.77
CA CYS A 42 -8.49 37.78 35.15
C CYS A 42 -8.77 36.30 35.45
N ARG A 43 -9.36 36.01 36.62
CA ARG A 43 -9.75 34.64 37.00
C ARG A 43 -10.91 34.11 36.15
N THR A 44 -11.91 34.93 35.86
CA THR A 44 -13.02 34.53 34.99
C THR A 44 -12.53 34.32 33.57
N LEU A 45 -11.70 35.21 33.04
CA LEU A 45 -11.10 35.07 31.71
C LEU A 45 -10.28 33.77 31.59
N LEU A 46 -9.44 33.46 32.58
CA LEU A 46 -8.67 32.22 32.61
C LEU A 46 -9.58 30.97 32.54
N ARG A 47 -10.70 30.96 33.27
CA ARG A 47 -11.66 29.84 33.25
C ARG A 47 -12.35 29.68 31.90
N VAL A 48 -12.68 30.79 31.23
CA VAL A 48 -13.28 30.78 29.89
C VAL A 48 -12.30 30.15 28.90
N LEU A 49 -11.05 30.63 28.86
CA LEU A 49 -10.01 30.10 27.98
C LEU A 49 -9.70 28.61 28.25
N GLU A 50 -9.70 28.18 29.51
CA GLU A 50 -9.54 26.76 29.85
C GLU A 50 -10.72 25.91 29.35
N SER A 51 -11.94 26.45 29.41
CA SER A 51 -13.13 25.75 28.90
C SER A 51 -13.12 25.62 27.37
N GLU A 52 -12.70 26.67 26.65
CA GLU A 52 -12.62 26.69 25.20
C GLU A 52 -11.53 25.75 24.67
N SER A 53 -10.34 25.79 25.27
CA SER A 53 -9.25 24.87 24.91
C SER A 53 -9.63 23.40 25.14
N ARG A 54 -10.37 23.08 26.21
CA ARG A 54 -10.91 21.73 26.43
C ARG A 54 -11.95 21.34 25.38
N LEU A 55 -12.81 22.27 24.96
CA LEU A 55 -13.80 22.01 23.90
C LEU A 55 -13.13 21.75 22.56
N LEU A 56 -12.14 22.56 22.18
CA LEU A 56 -11.34 22.36 20.96
C LEU A 56 -10.60 21.03 20.98
N THR A 57 -9.97 20.68 22.11
CA THR A 57 -9.27 19.40 22.26
C THR A 57 -10.22 18.21 22.10
N ARG A 58 -11.44 18.30 22.64
CA ARG A 58 -12.47 17.27 22.45
C ARG A 58 -12.93 17.18 21.00
N ALA A 59 -13.17 18.32 20.35
CA ALA A 59 -13.56 18.34 18.95
C ALA A 59 -12.48 17.74 18.03
N MET A 60 -11.20 18.02 18.29
CA MET A 60 -10.09 17.40 17.55
C MET A 60 -9.98 15.89 17.80
N LEU A 61 -10.23 15.44 19.03
CA LEU A 61 -10.17 14.01 19.37
C LEU A 61 -11.38 13.21 18.88
N GLU A 62 -12.52 13.86 18.63
CA GLU A 62 -13.70 13.22 18.05
C GLU A 62 -13.47 12.78 16.58
N GLU A 63 -12.58 13.45 15.86
CA GLU A 63 -12.11 13.00 14.53
C GLU A 63 -11.09 11.85 14.59
N ASP A 64 -10.35 11.74 15.69
CA ASP A 64 -9.26 10.77 15.92
C ASP A 64 -9.70 9.54 16.74
N GLU A 65 -11.01 9.29 16.87
CA GLU A 65 -11.49 8.15 17.64
C GLU A 65 -11.11 6.83 16.93
N PRO A 66 -10.40 5.90 17.61
CA PRO A 66 -9.98 4.65 17.00
C PRO A 66 -11.22 3.89 16.53
N LEU A 67 -11.28 3.64 15.22
CA LEU A 67 -12.39 2.95 14.54
C LEU A 67 -12.95 1.83 15.43
N PRO A 68 -14.24 1.89 15.81
CA PRO A 68 -14.82 0.96 16.76
C PRO A 68 -14.55 -0.48 16.31
N SER A 69 -14.15 -1.32 17.26
CA SER A 69 -13.75 -2.73 17.02
C SER A 69 -14.74 -3.54 16.18
N ARG A 70 -16.02 -3.13 16.16
CA ARG A 70 -17.05 -3.69 15.29
C ARG A 70 -16.76 -3.45 13.81
N LEU A 71 -16.33 -2.26 13.39
CA LEU A 71 -15.98 -1.97 12.00
C LEU A 71 -14.74 -2.75 11.56
N ALA A 72 -13.77 -2.96 12.45
CA ALA A 72 -12.63 -3.83 12.17
C ALA A 72 -13.06 -5.28 11.89
N GLN A 73 -13.98 -5.84 12.68
CA GLN A 73 -14.53 -7.18 12.44
C GLN A 73 -15.35 -7.26 11.13
N PHE A 74 -16.11 -6.21 10.80
CA PHE A 74 -16.80 -6.13 9.51
C PHE A 74 -15.83 -6.08 8.34
N GLN A 75 -14.73 -5.33 8.46
CA GLN A 75 -13.71 -5.23 7.42
C GLN A 75 -12.98 -6.57 7.21
N GLU A 76 -12.69 -7.32 8.26
CA GLU A 76 -12.10 -8.66 8.17
C GLU A 76 -13.05 -9.65 7.49
N ARG A 77 -14.33 -9.65 7.86
CA ARG A 77 -15.34 -10.51 7.26
C ARG A 77 -15.60 -10.15 5.79
N ALA A 78 -15.64 -8.85 5.46
CA ALA A 78 -15.74 -8.37 4.09
C ALA A 78 -14.51 -8.77 3.26
N ARG A 79 -13.30 -8.68 3.83
CA ARG A 79 -12.06 -9.10 3.15
C ARG A 79 -12.05 -10.61 2.88
N LYS A 80 -12.51 -11.43 3.84
CA LYS A 80 -12.61 -12.89 3.70
C LYS A 80 -13.66 -13.29 2.66
N SER A 81 -14.78 -12.57 2.59
CA SER A 81 -15.79 -12.72 1.54
C SER A 81 -15.24 -12.37 0.14
N MET A 82 -14.51 -11.25 0.04
CA MET A 82 -13.92 -10.77 -1.22
C MET A 82 -12.85 -11.73 -1.78
N GLN A 83 -12.18 -12.53 -0.95
CA GLN A 83 -11.14 -13.47 -1.38
C GLN A 83 -11.66 -14.56 -2.34
N TRP A 84 -12.91 -15.02 -2.16
CA TRP A 84 -13.48 -16.03 -3.07
C TRP A 84 -13.79 -15.44 -4.46
N ILE A 85 -14.24 -14.18 -4.51
CA ILE A 85 -14.49 -13.44 -5.76
C ILE A 85 -13.19 -13.32 -6.57
N TRP A 86 -12.07 -13.02 -5.90
CA TRP A 86 -10.76 -13.01 -6.56
C TRP A 86 -10.36 -14.37 -7.12
N GLY A 87 -10.68 -15.46 -6.42
CA GLY A 87 -10.49 -16.82 -6.93
C GLY A 87 -11.28 -17.08 -8.22
N VAL A 88 -12.54 -16.66 -8.27
CA VAL A 88 -13.39 -16.80 -9.46
C VAL A 88 -12.87 -15.96 -10.62
N ILE A 89 -12.49 -14.71 -10.38
CA ILE A 89 -11.93 -13.81 -11.42
C ILE A 89 -10.65 -14.42 -12.00
N PHE A 90 -9.76 -14.93 -11.15
CA PHE A 90 -8.51 -15.54 -11.59
C PHE A 90 -8.74 -16.83 -12.39
N GLY A 91 -9.68 -17.68 -11.93
CA GLY A 91 -10.08 -18.88 -12.65
C GLY A 91 -10.66 -18.56 -14.03
N LEU A 92 -11.50 -17.53 -14.12
CA LEU A 92 -12.10 -17.09 -15.39
C LEU A 92 -11.05 -16.50 -16.33
N ALA A 93 -10.10 -15.71 -15.81
CA ALA A 93 -8.98 -15.20 -16.60
C ALA A 93 -8.09 -16.31 -17.14
N ALA A 94 -7.71 -17.29 -16.31
CA ALA A 94 -6.91 -18.43 -16.73
C ALA A 94 -7.62 -19.27 -17.80
N THR A 95 -8.93 -19.48 -17.63
CA THR A 95 -9.77 -20.18 -18.61
C THR A 95 -9.85 -19.41 -19.93
N GLY A 96 -9.97 -18.07 -19.86
CA GLY A 96 -9.96 -17.21 -21.05
C GLY A 96 -8.65 -17.26 -21.82
N VAL A 97 -7.50 -17.24 -21.12
CA VAL A 97 -6.17 -17.38 -21.75
C VAL A 97 -6.03 -18.76 -22.41
N TYR A 98 -6.48 -19.82 -21.74
CA TYR A 98 -6.44 -21.17 -22.29
C TYR A 98 -7.30 -21.30 -23.55
N ALA A 99 -8.51 -20.74 -23.54
CA ALA A 99 -9.39 -20.72 -24.71
C ALA A 99 -8.77 -19.92 -25.87
N LEU A 100 -8.15 -18.77 -25.59
CA LEU A 100 -7.47 -17.97 -26.61
C LEU A 100 -6.30 -18.73 -27.24
N TYR A 101 -5.48 -19.38 -26.41
CA TYR A 101 -4.32 -20.15 -26.88
C TYR A 101 -4.74 -21.29 -27.81
N THR A 102 -5.71 -22.09 -27.39
CA THR A 102 -6.18 -23.26 -28.16
C THR A 102 -6.90 -22.84 -29.44
N THR A 103 -7.63 -21.73 -29.43
CA THR A 103 -8.42 -21.28 -30.59
C THR A 103 -7.58 -20.55 -31.64
N TYR A 104 -6.57 -19.79 -31.22
CA TYR A 104 -5.83 -18.91 -32.14
C TYR A 104 -4.39 -19.36 -32.37
N ILE A 105 -3.66 -19.65 -31.29
CA ILE A 105 -2.22 -19.93 -31.37
C ILE A 105 -1.97 -21.35 -31.88
N GLN A 106 -2.68 -22.34 -31.35
CA GLN A 106 -2.50 -23.74 -31.72
C GLN A 106 -2.75 -24.05 -33.21
N PRO A 107 -3.85 -23.58 -33.85
CA PRO A 107 -4.05 -23.84 -35.29
C PRO A 107 -3.04 -23.08 -36.14
N TRP A 108 -2.62 -21.88 -35.73
CA TRP A 108 -1.59 -21.13 -36.43
C TRP A 108 -0.24 -21.85 -36.38
N GLN A 109 0.11 -22.42 -35.23
CA GLN A 109 1.30 -23.27 -35.09
C GLN A 109 1.24 -24.49 -36.02
N HIS A 110 0.09 -25.15 -36.11
CA HIS A 110 -0.07 -26.30 -37.01
C HIS A 110 -0.01 -25.90 -38.50
N GLN A 111 -0.55 -24.74 -38.87
CA GLN A 111 -0.42 -24.20 -40.23
C GLN A 111 1.03 -23.86 -40.57
N LEU A 112 1.80 -23.35 -39.61
CA LEU A 112 3.23 -23.11 -39.78
C LEU A 112 4.02 -24.41 -39.94
N GLU A 113 3.72 -25.42 -39.12
CA GLU A 113 4.31 -26.76 -39.24
C GLU A 113 4.06 -27.35 -40.63
N GLN A 114 2.83 -27.24 -41.14
CA GLN A 114 2.45 -27.70 -42.48
C GLN A 114 3.06 -26.86 -43.61
N ALA A 115 3.23 -25.55 -43.40
CA ALA A 115 3.91 -24.65 -44.33
C ALA A 115 5.44 -24.84 -44.35
N GLY A 116 5.97 -25.81 -43.61
CA GLY A 116 7.40 -26.16 -43.60
C GLY A 116 8.26 -25.35 -42.61
N PHE A 117 7.63 -24.64 -41.68
CA PHE A 117 8.31 -24.04 -40.52
C PHE A 117 8.49 -25.02 -39.36
N GLY A 118 7.88 -26.22 -39.44
CA GLY A 118 8.24 -27.34 -38.59
C GLY A 118 9.53 -27.96 -39.12
N GLY A 119 10.49 -28.28 -38.24
CA GLY A 119 11.86 -28.71 -38.58
C GLY A 119 12.00 -30.00 -39.41
N SER A 120 10.94 -30.48 -40.07
CA SER A 120 10.91 -31.65 -40.95
C SER A 120 11.26 -31.35 -42.41
N ASN A 121 11.24 -30.08 -42.87
CA ASN A 121 11.55 -29.74 -44.26
C ASN A 121 12.91 -29.04 -44.43
N LEU A 122 13.85 -29.73 -45.10
CA LEU A 122 15.23 -29.31 -45.41
C LEU A 122 15.32 -27.95 -46.13
N LEU A 123 14.31 -27.61 -46.93
CA LEU A 123 14.23 -26.36 -47.69
C LEU A 123 13.90 -25.16 -46.79
N GLY A 124 13.13 -25.39 -45.71
CA GLY A 124 12.89 -24.40 -44.65
C GLY A 124 14.15 -24.14 -43.83
N LEU A 125 14.89 -25.19 -43.46
CA LEU A 125 16.16 -25.06 -42.76
C LEU A 125 17.19 -24.20 -43.52
N LEU A 126 17.26 -24.31 -44.86
CA LEU A 126 18.21 -23.57 -45.69
C LEU A 126 17.82 -22.10 -45.95
N ILE A 127 16.53 -21.82 -46.18
CA ILE A 127 16.05 -20.44 -46.42
C ILE A 127 16.06 -19.62 -45.12
N PHE A 128 15.83 -20.25 -43.97
CA PHE A 128 15.75 -19.57 -42.68
C PHE A 128 17.09 -19.48 -41.91
N GLN A 129 18.17 -20.15 -42.35
CA GLN A 129 19.48 -20.13 -41.65
C GLN A 129 20.33 -18.85 -41.85
N GLY A 130 20.04 -17.98 -42.83
CA GLY A 130 21.05 -17.01 -43.30
C GLY A 130 21.18 -15.68 -42.53
N ALA A 131 20.08 -15.00 -42.20
CA ALA A 131 20.16 -13.65 -41.60
C ALA A 131 18.84 -13.20 -40.95
N MET A 132 17.70 -13.56 -41.57
CA MET A 132 16.36 -13.21 -41.11
C MET A 132 16.04 -13.77 -39.72
N TRP A 133 16.48 -15.00 -39.43
CA TRP A 133 16.22 -15.66 -38.14
C TRP A 133 17.04 -15.07 -36.99
N LYS A 134 18.26 -14.59 -37.25
CA LYS A 134 19.14 -14.00 -36.23
C LYS A 134 18.56 -12.68 -35.70
N GLY A 135 17.95 -11.87 -36.58
CA GLY A 135 17.21 -10.67 -36.19
C GLY A 135 15.96 -10.99 -35.36
N TRP A 136 15.19 -12.00 -35.75
CA TRP A 136 14.00 -12.44 -35.02
C TRP A 136 14.32 -13.02 -33.64
N GLN A 137 15.33 -13.88 -33.54
CA GLN A 137 15.80 -14.43 -32.26
C GLN A 137 16.38 -13.34 -31.34
N SER A 138 17.08 -12.35 -31.91
CA SER A 138 17.53 -11.17 -31.16
C SER A 138 16.35 -10.33 -30.66
N MET A 139 15.26 -10.23 -31.42
CA MET A 139 14.07 -9.50 -31.00
C MET A 139 13.31 -10.23 -29.89
N MET A 140 13.18 -11.55 -29.97
CA MET A 140 12.56 -12.37 -28.92
C MET A 140 13.37 -12.34 -27.62
N THR A 141 14.69 -12.43 -27.70
CA THR A 141 15.57 -12.31 -26.51
C THR A 141 15.53 -10.91 -25.89
N LEU A 142 15.46 -9.85 -26.71
CA LEU A 142 15.25 -8.49 -26.18
C LEU A 142 13.89 -8.33 -25.48
N LEU A 143 12.82 -8.89 -26.05
CA LEU A 143 11.49 -8.90 -25.42
C LEU A 143 11.48 -9.70 -24.12
N GLU A 144 12.16 -10.83 -24.09
CA GLU A 144 12.29 -11.67 -22.90
C GLU A 144 13.06 -10.93 -21.79
N VAL A 145 14.20 -10.30 -22.11
CA VAL A 145 14.96 -9.49 -21.16
C VAL A 145 14.12 -8.31 -20.66
N LEU A 146 13.38 -7.62 -21.52
CA LEU A 146 12.49 -6.53 -21.14
C LEU A 146 11.37 -7.02 -20.20
N ALA A 147 10.76 -8.17 -20.51
CA ALA A 147 9.75 -8.80 -19.67
C ALA A 147 10.31 -9.20 -18.29
N MET A 148 11.50 -9.80 -18.25
CA MET A 148 12.16 -10.16 -16.98
C MET A 148 12.52 -8.92 -16.16
N VAL A 149 13.06 -7.86 -16.79
CA VAL A 149 13.43 -6.62 -16.10
C VAL A 149 12.21 -5.90 -15.57
N THR A 150 11.12 -5.84 -16.34
CA THR A 150 9.87 -5.19 -15.90
C THR A 150 9.20 -5.96 -14.77
N LEU A 151 9.13 -7.29 -14.85
CA LEU A 151 8.61 -8.14 -13.78
C LEU A 151 9.47 -8.07 -12.52
N ALA A 152 10.79 -8.10 -12.66
CA ALA A 152 11.72 -7.95 -11.55
C ALA A 152 11.62 -6.56 -10.90
N GLY A 153 11.48 -5.49 -11.71
CA GLY A 153 11.29 -4.12 -11.24
C GLY A 153 9.98 -3.93 -10.47
N LEU A 154 8.86 -4.41 -11.03
CA LEU A 154 7.55 -4.41 -10.37
C LEU A 154 7.55 -5.26 -9.10
N GLY A 155 8.17 -6.44 -9.14
CA GLY A 155 8.33 -7.33 -7.99
C GLY A 155 9.11 -6.64 -6.87
N ALA A 156 10.27 -6.05 -7.17
CA ALA A 156 11.10 -5.34 -6.20
C ALA A 156 10.39 -4.09 -5.63
N MET A 157 9.64 -3.34 -6.46
CA MET A 157 8.88 -2.17 -6.04
C MET A 157 7.73 -2.55 -5.10
N LEU A 158 6.97 -3.59 -5.45
CA LEU A 158 5.87 -4.10 -4.60
C LEU A 158 6.42 -4.71 -3.32
N PHE A 159 7.52 -5.45 -3.39
CA PHE A 159 8.21 -6.01 -2.23
C PHE A 159 8.70 -4.91 -1.27
N ARG A 160 9.34 -3.86 -1.79
CA ARG A 160 9.77 -2.70 -0.99
C ARG A 160 8.58 -1.94 -0.37
N ARG A 161 7.49 -1.74 -1.12
CA ARG A 161 6.27 -1.09 -0.60
C ARG A 161 5.56 -1.94 0.46
N ARG A 162 5.65 -3.27 0.37
CA ARG A 162 4.90 -4.20 1.24
C ARG A 162 5.70 -4.68 2.45
N ILE A 163 7.03 -4.66 2.41
CA ILE A 163 7.91 -4.82 3.59
C ILE A 163 7.66 -3.73 4.64
N ARG A 164 7.37 -2.49 4.22
CA ARG A 164 6.95 -1.43 5.15
C ARG A 164 5.59 -1.70 5.84
N ARG A 165 4.83 -2.71 5.40
CA ARG A 165 3.49 -3.05 5.93
C ARG A 165 3.42 -4.45 6.56
N GLY A 166 4.56 -5.06 6.93
CA GLY A 166 4.63 -6.21 7.86
C GLY A 166 3.97 -7.54 7.43
N ALA A 167 3.40 -7.65 6.23
CA ALA A 167 2.53 -8.77 5.85
C ALA A 167 3.04 -9.62 4.66
N ALA A 168 4.35 -9.60 4.40
CA ALA A 168 4.92 -10.18 3.17
C ALA A 168 5.37 -11.64 3.27
N LEU A 169 5.71 -12.15 4.46
CA LEU A 169 6.25 -13.51 4.59
C LEU A 169 5.22 -14.60 4.22
N ALA A 170 3.95 -14.42 4.59
CA ALA A 170 2.93 -15.45 4.37
C ALA A 170 2.61 -15.74 2.90
N LEU A 171 2.70 -14.75 2.00
CA LEU A 171 2.39 -14.95 0.58
C LEU A 171 3.59 -15.47 -0.23
N VAL A 172 4.82 -15.16 0.18
CA VAL A 172 6.02 -15.68 -0.49
C VAL A 172 6.13 -17.19 -0.23
N PHE A 173 5.84 -17.66 0.99
CA PHE A 173 5.79 -19.10 1.27
C PHE A 173 4.64 -19.79 0.52
N ALA A 174 3.47 -19.14 0.40
CA ALA A 174 2.35 -19.71 -0.37
C ALA A 174 2.68 -19.84 -1.87
N GLY A 175 3.35 -18.84 -2.47
CA GLY A 175 3.79 -18.90 -3.86
C GLY A 175 4.94 -19.87 -4.12
N PHE A 176 5.84 -20.09 -3.15
CA PHE A 176 6.92 -21.06 -3.29
C PHE A 176 6.41 -22.50 -3.21
N CYS A 177 5.39 -22.77 -2.39
CA CYS A 177 4.76 -24.09 -2.29
C CYS A 177 3.99 -24.49 -3.55
N THR A 178 3.38 -23.55 -4.28
CA THR A 178 2.67 -23.87 -5.53
C THR A 178 3.60 -24.18 -6.69
N VAL A 179 4.81 -23.58 -6.72
CA VAL A 179 5.81 -23.87 -7.75
C VAL A 179 6.48 -25.24 -7.54
N LEU A 180 6.71 -25.64 -6.28
CA LEU A 180 7.29 -26.95 -5.95
C LEU A 180 6.29 -28.11 -6.06
N ALA A 181 4.99 -27.84 -6.13
CA ALA A 181 3.95 -28.87 -6.28
C ALA A 181 3.66 -29.24 -7.75
N LEU A 182 4.30 -28.58 -8.72
CA LEU A 182 4.22 -28.99 -10.12
C LEU A 182 5.10 -30.23 -10.33
N PRO A 183 4.53 -31.41 -10.66
CA PRO A 183 5.33 -32.60 -10.92
C PRO A 183 6.20 -32.36 -12.16
N THR A 184 7.52 -32.41 -12.00
CA THR A 184 8.45 -32.47 -13.13
C THR A 184 8.24 -33.80 -13.85
N ALA A 185 7.61 -33.76 -15.03
CA ALA A 185 7.52 -34.91 -15.92
C ALA A 185 8.94 -35.26 -16.41
N VAL A 186 9.61 -36.17 -15.71
CA VAL A 186 10.84 -36.82 -16.16
C VAL A 186 10.44 -37.87 -17.18
N SER A 187 10.61 -37.58 -18.46
CA SER A 187 10.56 -38.58 -19.52
C SER A 187 11.78 -39.49 -19.40
N ALA A 188 11.61 -40.67 -18.80
CA ALA A 188 12.57 -41.76 -18.88
C ALA A 188 12.56 -42.33 -20.31
N THR A 189 13.68 -42.17 -21.02
CA THR A 189 13.94 -42.85 -22.29
C THR A 189 14.52 -44.23 -21.97
N GLU A 190 13.75 -45.28 -22.18
CA GLU A 190 14.24 -46.66 -22.11
C GLU A 190 14.72 -47.08 -23.50
N HIS A 191 16.02 -47.30 -23.64
CA HIS A 191 16.61 -47.92 -24.82
C HIS A 191 16.45 -49.44 -24.73
N ARG A 192 15.66 -50.04 -25.63
CA ARG A 192 15.98 -51.35 -26.21
C ARG A 192 15.37 -51.54 -27.58
#